data_AF-A0A1H5QN01-F1
#
_entry.id   AF-A0A1H5QN01-F1
#
_cell.length_a   1.000
_cell.length_b   1.000
_cell.length_c   1.000
_cell.angle_alpha   90.00
_cell.angle_beta   90.00
_cell.angle_gamma   90.00
#
_symmetry.space_group_name_H-M   'P 1'
#
loop_
_entity.id
_entity.type
_entity.pdbx_description
1 polymer ?
#
loop_
_entity_poly.entity_id
_entity_poly.type
_entity_poly.pdbx_seq_one_letter_code
_entity_poly.pdbx_strand_id
1 'polypeptide(L)'
;MIVLTVEERAAAKWLKRHGVSVAEPATLLTARLCPRGGKGVPEAFVPVALVTVVNCAALFGYRFLQLLPGVERADLPDAGFTTLTAVLVLSTVWLHRRAGDRRAAVQLGTRRLDRRPPPWPEVIGGWYVTSLAITFGGGAVLGIALAAGGALWGVFWLGLVALGAVVEAVILTGVVRRPVLAEDEGSLAVDVVTRLEDVQLAMPSFFAVPVVADLLVEDPPGRPWLIGYVVLAVATHVVAWFAQRARIPALPAEGVYGVPA
;
A
#
# COMPACT_ATOMS: atom_id res chain seq x y z
N MET A 1 36.38 12.00 -7.23
CA MET A 1 35.15 12.21 -6.44
C MET A 1 33.98 11.91 -7.36
N ILE A 2 33.36 10.75 -7.21
CA ILE A 2 32.21 10.36 -8.05
C ILE A 2 30.99 11.10 -7.51
N VAL A 3 30.32 11.87 -8.37
CA VAL A 3 29.12 12.62 -8.00
C VAL A 3 27.91 11.73 -8.22
N LEU A 4 27.38 11.14 -7.15
CA LEU A 4 26.16 10.33 -7.22
C LEU A 4 24.94 11.19 -7.55
N THR A 5 24.14 10.69 -8.48
CA THR A 5 22.81 11.22 -8.77
C THR A 5 21.91 11.13 -7.54
N VAL A 6 20.79 11.86 -7.54
CA VAL A 6 19.81 11.80 -6.45
C VAL A 6 19.18 10.42 -6.35
N GLU A 7 18.97 9.74 -7.48
CA GLU A 7 18.39 8.39 -7.55
C GLU A 7 19.34 7.35 -6.93
N GLU A 8 20.62 7.40 -7.27
CA GLU A 8 21.65 6.50 -6.71
C GLU A 8 21.80 6.69 -5.20
N ARG A 9 21.77 7.94 -4.71
CA ARG A 9 21.81 8.20 -3.26
C ARG A 9 20.60 7.62 -2.52
N ALA A 10 19.42 7.69 -3.13
CA ALA A 10 18.21 7.10 -2.56
C ALA A 10 18.29 5.57 -2.51
N ALA A 11 18.81 4.95 -3.58
CA ALA A 11 19.02 3.50 -3.65
C ALA A 11 20.10 3.02 -2.67
N ALA A 12 21.26 3.70 -2.61
CA ALA A 12 22.31 3.41 -1.64
C ALA A 12 21.82 3.55 -0.20
N LYS A 13 20.98 4.56 0.09
CA LYS A 13 20.35 4.71 1.41
C LYS A 13 19.42 3.53 1.74
N TRP A 14 18.67 3.02 0.77
CA TRP A 14 17.84 1.83 0.97
C TRP A 14 18.69 0.59 1.25
N LEU A 15 19.77 0.37 0.48
CA LEU A 15 20.70 -0.75 0.67
C LEU A 15 21.39 -0.69 2.03
N LYS A 16 21.85 0.51 2.44
CA LYS A 16 22.50 0.72 3.74
C LYS A 16 21.57 0.38 4.91
N ARG A 17 20.27 0.70 4.80
CA ARG A 17 19.27 0.30 5.81
C ARG A 17 19.11 -1.23 5.92
N HIS A 18 19.47 -1.96 4.89
CA HIS A 18 19.43 -3.43 4.82
C HIS A 18 20.82 -4.07 4.99
N GLY A 19 21.80 -3.32 5.50
CA GLY A 19 23.13 -3.85 5.85
C GLY A 19 24.15 -3.87 4.69
N VAL A 20 23.81 -3.35 3.51
CA VAL A 20 24.70 -3.33 2.34
C VAL A 20 25.17 -1.90 2.06
N SER A 21 26.48 -1.66 2.06
CA SER A 21 27.07 -0.36 1.71
C SER A 21 27.67 -0.41 0.31
N VAL A 22 27.21 0.47 -0.57
CA VAL A 22 27.72 0.62 -1.94
C VAL A 22 27.98 2.10 -2.23
N ALA A 23 29.05 2.37 -2.98
CA ALA A 23 29.34 3.71 -3.49
C ALA A 23 28.37 4.03 -4.63
N GLU A 24 28.27 3.15 -5.63
CA GLU A 24 27.39 3.30 -6.79
C GLU A 24 26.49 2.08 -6.92
N PRO A 25 25.19 2.17 -6.60
CA PRO A 25 24.26 1.06 -6.81
C PRO A 25 24.13 0.72 -8.30
N ALA A 26 23.96 -0.57 -8.61
CA ALA A 26 23.72 -1.01 -9.98
C ALA A 26 22.49 -0.31 -10.59
N THR A 27 22.53 0.05 -11.87
CA THR A 27 21.47 0.83 -12.55
C THR A 27 20.08 0.23 -12.38
N LEU A 28 20.00 -1.11 -12.45
CA LEU A 28 18.76 -1.85 -12.22
C LEU A 28 18.20 -1.61 -10.81
N LEU A 29 19.07 -1.70 -9.79
CA LEU A 29 18.70 -1.48 -8.40
C LEU A 29 18.34 -0.02 -8.15
N THR A 30 19.04 0.93 -8.79
CA THR A 30 18.70 2.35 -8.73
C THR A 30 17.27 2.60 -9.21
N ALA A 31 16.88 2.06 -10.37
CA ALA A 31 15.52 2.21 -10.91
C ALA A 31 14.44 1.69 -9.96
N ARG A 32 14.71 0.59 -9.25
CA ARG A 32 13.76 -0.05 -8.32
C ARG A 32 13.74 0.62 -6.95
N LEU A 33 14.90 0.95 -6.41
CA LEU A 33 15.03 1.39 -5.02
C LEU A 33 14.83 2.90 -4.85
N CYS A 34 15.03 3.69 -5.91
CA CYS A 34 14.74 5.13 -5.91
C CYS A 34 13.34 5.49 -5.37
N PRO A 35 12.21 4.91 -5.87
CA PRO A 35 10.88 5.18 -5.32
C PRO A 35 10.70 4.70 -3.88
N ARG A 36 11.42 3.65 -3.46
CA ARG A 36 11.39 3.12 -2.08
C ARG A 36 12.25 3.96 -1.12
N GLY A 37 13.16 4.77 -1.66
CA GLY A 37 13.89 5.82 -0.95
C GLY A 37 13.15 7.16 -0.86
N GLY A 38 11.90 7.24 -1.34
CA GLY A 38 11.05 8.42 -1.26
C GLY A 38 11.25 9.43 -2.39
N LYS A 39 11.75 8.99 -3.54
CA LYS A 39 11.92 9.86 -4.72
C LYS A 39 10.93 9.50 -5.81
N GLY A 40 10.27 10.52 -6.35
CA GLY A 40 9.32 10.35 -7.45
C GLY A 40 10.01 9.88 -8.73
N VAL A 41 9.30 9.06 -9.49
CA VAL A 41 9.72 8.58 -10.82
C VAL A 41 8.91 9.34 -11.88
N PRO A 42 9.53 9.99 -12.88
CA PRO A 42 8.83 10.80 -13.89
C PRO A 42 7.69 10.08 -14.61
N GLU A 43 7.86 8.78 -14.89
CA GLU A 43 6.89 7.92 -15.59
C GLU A 43 5.61 7.71 -14.78
N ALA A 44 5.64 7.97 -13.47
CA ALA A 44 4.45 7.94 -12.63
C ALA A 44 3.66 9.26 -12.66
N PHE A 45 4.19 10.34 -13.25
CA PHE A 45 3.55 11.66 -13.20
C PHE A 45 2.12 11.64 -13.77
N VAL A 46 1.94 11.11 -14.98
CA VAL A 46 0.63 11.03 -15.64
C VAL A 46 -0.38 10.22 -14.81
N PRO A 47 -0.11 8.95 -14.43
CA PRO A 47 -1.09 8.20 -13.64
C PRO A 47 -1.33 8.78 -12.24
N VAL A 48 -0.32 9.38 -11.59
CA VAL A 48 -0.49 10.06 -10.30
C VAL A 48 -1.38 11.30 -10.45
N ALA A 49 -1.17 12.10 -11.49
CA ALA A 49 -2.02 13.26 -11.78
C ALA A 49 -3.46 12.84 -12.04
N LEU A 50 -3.69 11.78 -12.82
CA LEU A 50 -5.03 11.23 -13.05
C LEU A 50 -5.70 10.75 -11.76
N VAL A 51 -5.01 9.96 -10.94
CA VAL A 51 -5.54 9.51 -9.63
C VAL A 51 -5.83 10.69 -8.72
N THR A 52 -4.97 11.72 -8.72
CA THR A 52 -5.18 12.93 -7.93
C THR A 52 -6.43 13.68 -8.37
N VAL A 53 -6.62 13.89 -9.68
CA VAL A 53 -7.82 14.56 -10.22
C VAL A 53 -9.09 13.78 -9.88
N VAL A 54 -9.09 12.45 -10.08
CA VAL A 54 -10.22 11.58 -9.75
C VAL A 54 -10.51 11.63 -8.25
N ASN A 55 -9.48 11.61 -7.40
CA ASN A 55 -9.66 11.67 -5.95
C ASN A 55 -10.15 13.04 -5.47
N CYS A 56 -9.68 14.13 -6.07
CA CYS A 56 -10.19 15.48 -5.82
C CYS A 56 -11.67 15.59 -6.21
N ALA A 57 -12.05 15.03 -7.38
CA ALA A 57 -13.45 14.97 -7.80
C ALA A 57 -14.30 14.11 -6.84
N ALA A 58 -13.76 12.99 -6.35
CA ALA A 58 -14.44 12.16 -5.35
C ALA A 58 -14.60 12.87 -4.00
N LEU A 59 -13.56 13.57 -3.52
CA LEU A 59 -13.62 14.37 -2.28
C LEU A 59 -14.65 15.51 -2.40
N PHE A 60 -14.66 16.20 -3.53
CA PHE A 60 -15.65 17.24 -3.80
C PHE A 60 -17.05 16.61 -3.90
N GLY A 61 -17.24 15.61 -4.73
CA GLY A 61 -18.51 14.89 -4.87
C GLY A 61 -19.05 14.39 -3.53
N TYR A 62 -18.19 13.85 -2.66
CA TYR A 62 -18.54 13.40 -1.31
C TYR A 62 -19.13 14.53 -0.47
N ARG A 63 -18.53 15.72 -0.49
CA ARG A 63 -19.06 16.90 0.22
C ARG A 63 -20.39 17.39 -0.36
N PHE A 64 -20.64 17.18 -1.64
CA PHE A 64 -21.88 17.59 -2.30
C PHE A 64 -23.02 16.57 -2.14
N LEU A 65 -22.75 15.36 -1.62
CA LEU A 65 -23.80 14.39 -1.31
C LEU A 65 -24.84 14.94 -0.33
N GLN A 66 -24.45 15.84 0.58
CA GLN A 66 -25.35 16.51 1.51
C GLN A 66 -26.38 17.43 0.83
N LEU A 67 -26.22 17.73 -0.46
CA LEU A 67 -27.19 18.52 -1.24
C LEU A 67 -28.26 17.62 -1.89
N LEU A 68 -28.11 16.30 -1.83
CA LEU A 68 -29.11 15.38 -2.36
C LEU A 68 -30.35 15.38 -1.44
N PRO A 69 -31.58 15.38 -2.01
CA PRO A 69 -32.80 15.31 -1.21
C PRO A 69 -32.80 14.07 -0.32
N GLY A 70 -32.99 14.26 0.99
CA GLY A 70 -33.07 13.17 1.97
C GLY A 70 -31.72 12.65 2.46
N VAL A 71 -30.61 13.36 2.20
CA VAL A 71 -29.30 13.08 2.82
C VAL A 71 -28.99 14.18 3.81
N GLU A 72 -28.98 13.85 5.09
CA GLU A 72 -28.56 14.76 6.15
C GLU A 72 -27.04 14.65 6.39
N ARG A 73 -26.46 15.65 7.06
CA ARG A 73 -25.03 15.61 7.40
C ARG A 73 -24.67 14.38 8.24
N ALA A 74 -25.53 14.00 9.18
CA ALA A 74 -25.35 12.83 10.05
C ALA A 74 -25.38 11.50 9.26
N ASP A 75 -25.89 11.49 8.03
CA ASP A 75 -25.88 10.30 7.18
C ASP A 75 -24.53 10.07 6.50
N LEU A 76 -23.63 11.06 6.49
CA LEU A 76 -22.34 10.97 5.80
C LEU A 76 -21.21 10.71 6.81
N PRO A 77 -20.52 9.57 6.75
CA PRO A 77 -19.37 9.32 7.61
C PRO A 77 -18.28 10.39 7.47
N ASP A 78 -17.84 10.99 8.57
CA ASP A 78 -16.67 11.86 8.57
C ASP A 78 -15.40 11.10 8.15
N ALA A 79 -15.39 9.78 8.36
CA ALA A 79 -14.40 8.85 7.82
C ALA A 79 -14.20 8.94 6.29
N GLY A 80 -15.17 9.45 5.53
CA GLY A 80 -15.09 9.54 4.07
C GLY A 80 -13.90 10.36 3.59
N PHE A 81 -13.64 11.51 4.24
CA PHE A 81 -12.51 12.36 3.88
C PHE A 81 -11.16 11.68 4.15
N THR A 82 -11.02 11.05 5.32
CA THR A 82 -9.80 10.32 5.70
C THR A 82 -9.58 9.09 4.84
N THR A 83 -10.65 8.38 4.45
CA THR A 83 -10.58 7.22 3.58
C THR A 83 -10.11 7.60 2.18
N LEU A 84 -10.72 8.63 1.58
CA LEU A 84 -10.32 9.13 0.26
C LEU A 84 -8.88 9.68 0.28
N THR A 85 -8.45 10.28 1.39
CA THR A 85 -7.05 10.68 1.56
C THR A 85 -6.11 9.47 1.61
N ALA A 86 -6.49 8.41 2.34
CA ALA A 86 -5.72 7.16 2.37
C ALA A 86 -5.64 6.52 0.97
N VAL A 87 -6.75 6.48 0.22
CA VAL A 87 -6.78 6.00 -1.17
C VAL A 87 -5.76 6.74 -2.03
N LEU A 88 -5.75 8.08 -1.97
CA LEU A 88 -4.81 8.91 -2.73
C LEU A 88 -3.36 8.61 -2.35
N VAL A 89 -3.04 8.60 -1.05
CA VAL A 89 -1.67 8.37 -0.57
C VAL A 89 -1.17 7.00 -1.00
N LEU A 90 -1.95 5.94 -0.74
CA LEU A 90 -1.57 4.57 -1.07
C LEU A 90 -1.40 4.39 -2.59
N SER A 91 -2.32 4.92 -3.38
CA SER A 91 -2.28 4.84 -4.84
C SER A 91 -1.07 5.58 -5.40
N THR A 92 -0.78 6.80 -4.93
CA THR A 92 0.38 7.58 -5.39
C THR A 92 1.71 6.88 -5.08
N VAL A 93 1.88 6.39 -3.84
CA VAL A 93 3.09 5.65 -3.47
C VAL A 93 3.23 4.38 -4.31
N TRP A 94 2.13 3.63 -4.50
CA TRP A 94 2.11 2.42 -5.31
C TRP A 94 2.49 2.70 -6.78
N LEU A 95 1.94 3.76 -7.38
CA LEU A 95 2.20 4.13 -8.76
C LEU A 95 3.67 4.49 -9.00
N HIS A 96 4.32 5.19 -8.06
CA HIS A 96 5.75 5.46 -8.13
C HIS A 96 6.59 4.18 -8.06
N ARG A 97 6.28 3.26 -7.13
CA ARG A 97 6.97 1.96 -7.05
C ARG A 97 6.76 1.12 -8.32
N ARG A 98 5.52 1.09 -8.83
CA ARG A 98 5.17 0.38 -10.07
C ARG A 98 5.87 0.95 -11.30
N ALA A 99 6.03 2.28 -11.38
CA ALA A 99 6.78 2.92 -12.46
C ALA A 99 8.26 2.54 -12.43
N GLY A 100 8.90 2.56 -11.25
CA GLY A 100 10.28 2.10 -11.07
C GLY A 100 10.46 0.63 -11.44
N ASP A 101 9.55 -0.23 -11.00
CA ASP A 101 9.57 -1.66 -11.33
C ASP A 101 9.36 -1.91 -12.85
N ARG A 102 8.52 -1.12 -13.52
CA ARG A 102 8.36 -1.18 -14.99
C ARG A 102 9.63 -0.73 -15.72
N ARG A 103 10.26 0.36 -15.28
CA ARG A 103 11.53 0.84 -15.85
C ARG A 103 12.61 -0.23 -15.72
N ALA A 104 12.72 -0.85 -14.55
CA ALA A 104 13.63 -1.96 -14.29
C ALA A 104 13.35 -3.18 -15.20
N ALA A 105 12.08 -3.53 -15.40
CA ALA A 105 11.69 -4.61 -16.32
C ALA A 105 12.13 -4.32 -17.76
N VAL A 106 11.98 -3.09 -18.24
CA VAL A 106 12.43 -2.67 -19.57
C VAL A 106 13.95 -2.74 -19.69
N GLN A 107 14.70 -2.31 -18.66
CA GLN A 107 16.16 -2.35 -18.64
C GLN A 107 16.73 -3.79 -18.64
N LEU A 108 16.06 -4.71 -17.94
CA LEU A 108 16.45 -6.12 -17.91
C LEU A 108 16.33 -6.78 -19.28
N GLY A 109 15.22 -6.54 -19.99
CA GLY A 109 14.95 -7.20 -21.27
C GLY A 109 15.10 -8.72 -21.17
N THR A 110 15.99 -9.30 -21.98
CA THR A 110 16.29 -10.74 -22.00
C THR A 110 17.29 -11.21 -20.95
N ARG A 111 17.95 -10.29 -20.21
CA ARG A 111 18.95 -10.62 -19.16
C ARG A 111 18.33 -11.03 -17.83
N ARG A 112 17.00 -11.04 -17.77
CA ARG A 112 16.25 -11.40 -16.57
C ARG A 112 16.47 -12.87 -16.23
N LEU A 113 16.75 -13.16 -14.96
CA LEU A 113 16.77 -14.52 -14.46
C LEU A 113 15.41 -15.20 -14.69
N ASP A 114 15.45 -16.37 -15.32
CA ASP A 114 14.25 -17.19 -15.51
C ASP A 114 13.91 -17.94 -14.21
N ARG A 115 13.32 -17.20 -13.27
CA ARG A 115 12.76 -17.76 -12.03
C ARG A 115 11.26 -17.49 -11.96
N ARG A 116 10.53 -18.51 -11.53
CA ARG A 116 9.10 -18.41 -11.23
C ARG A 116 8.91 -17.44 -10.05
N PRO A 117 7.94 -16.52 -10.10
CA PRO A 117 7.60 -15.69 -8.95
C PRO A 117 7.15 -16.57 -7.77
N PRO A 118 7.42 -16.14 -6.52
CA PRO A 118 7.00 -16.88 -5.34
C PRO A 118 5.46 -16.99 -5.30
N PRO A 119 4.91 -18.10 -4.78
CA PRO A 119 3.47 -18.24 -4.61
C PRO A 119 2.94 -17.18 -3.64
N TRP A 120 1.71 -16.72 -3.87
CA TRP A 120 1.11 -15.63 -3.10
C TRP A 120 1.07 -15.84 -1.57
N PRO A 121 0.88 -17.07 -1.01
CA PRO A 121 0.84 -17.25 0.44
C PRO A 121 2.19 -16.97 1.12
N GLU A 122 3.30 -17.20 0.41
CA GLU A 122 4.65 -16.88 0.90
C GLU A 122 4.88 -15.37 0.95
N VAL A 123 4.30 -14.64 0.01
CA VAL A 123 4.43 -13.18 -0.10
C VAL A 123 3.54 -12.46 0.92
N ILE A 124 2.26 -12.81 1.00
CA ILE A 124 1.27 -12.08 1.81
C ILE A 124 1.32 -12.53 3.27
N GLY A 125 1.41 -13.83 3.53
CA GLY A 125 1.37 -14.40 4.88
C GLY A 125 -0.03 -14.46 5.50
N GLY A 126 -0.24 -15.46 6.37
CA GLY A 126 -1.56 -15.74 6.97
C GLY A 126 -2.09 -14.59 7.83
N TRP A 127 -1.26 -13.99 8.70
CA TRP A 127 -1.67 -12.88 9.56
C TRP A 127 -2.14 -11.65 8.77
N TYR A 128 -1.52 -11.39 7.62
CA TYR A 128 -1.97 -10.30 6.74
C TYR A 128 -3.34 -10.61 6.14
N VAL A 129 -3.57 -11.86 5.67
CA VAL A 129 -4.89 -12.30 5.19
C VAL A 129 -5.95 -12.18 6.29
N THR A 130 -5.61 -12.52 7.54
CA THR A 130 -6.51 -12.32 8.68
C THR A 130 -6.83 -10.84 8.90
N SER A 131 -5.83 -9.96 8.82
CA SER A 131 -6.02 -8.51 8.92
C SER A 131 -6.93 -7.96 7.81
N LEU A 132 -6.74 -8.41 6.56
CA LEU A 132 -7.63 -8.10 5.43
C LEU A 132 -9.06 -8.55 5.70
N ALA A 133 -9.24 -9.79 6.13
CA ALA A 133 -10.55 -10.38 6.37
C ALA A 133 -11.30 -9.63 7.49
N ILE A 134 -10.60 -9.25 8.55
CA ILE A 134 -11.18 -8.48 9.65
C ILE A 134 -11.53 -7.07 9.19
N THR A 135 -10.60 -6.38 8.53
CA THR A 135 -10.80 -4.99 8.07
C THR A 135 -11.98 -4.93 7.09
N PHE A 136 -11.89 -5.65 5.97
CA PHE A 136 -12.90 -5.51 4.91
C PHE A 136 -14.12 -6.39 5.15
N GLY A 137 -13.94 -7.61 5.63
CA GLY A 137 -15.05 -8.50 5.95
C GLY A 137 -15.82 -8.03 7.20
N GLY A 138 -15.12 -7.70 8.28
CA GLY A 138 -15.73 -7.13 9.48
C GLY A 138 -16.36 -5.76 9.22
N GLY A 139 -15.68 -4.88 8.48
CA GLY A 139 -16.22 -3.59 8.06
C GLY A 139 -17.48 -3.73 7.22
N ALA A 140 -17.52 -4.68 6.28
CA ALA A 140 -18.70 -4.95 5.46
C ALA A 140 -19.86 -5.52 6.26
N VAL A 141 -19.62 -6.47 7.17
CA VAL A 141 -20.66 -7.03 8.05
C VAL A 141 -21.28 -5.93 8.91
N LEU A 142 -20.48 -5.04 9.49
CA LEU A 142 -20.99 -3.91 10.27
C LEU A 142 -21.75 -2.91 9.40
N GLY A 143 -21.23 -2.56 8.23
CA GLY A 143 -21.92 -1.67 7.28
C GLY A 143 -23.29 -2.21 6.86
N ILE A 144 -23.36 -3.50 6.53
CA ILE A 144 -24.62 -4.19 6.17
C ILE A 144 -25.59 -4.20 7.36
N ALA A 145 -25.12 -4.52 8.57
CA ALA A 145 -25.96 -4.55 9.76
C ALA A 145 -26.58 -3.18 10.07
N LEU A 146 -25.78 -2.11 9.96
CA LEU A 146 -26.24 -0.74 10.17
C LEU A 146 -27.21 -0.28 9.08
N ALA A 147 -26.90 -0.59 7.81
CA ALA A 147 -27.79 -0.29 6.69
C ALA A 147 -29.13 -1.04 6.79
N ALA A 148 -29.12 -2.30 7.21
CA ALA A 148 -30.34 -3.08 7.45
C ALA A 148 -31.18 -2.52 8.60
N GLY A 149 -30.55 -1.85 9.56
CA GLY A 149 -31.21 -1.08 10.62
C GLY A 149 -31.78 0.28 10.16
N GLY A 150 -31.65 0.62 8.87
CA GLY A 150 -32.14 1.87 8.29
C GLY A 150 -31.14 3.04 8.31
N ALA A 151 -29.92 2.84 8.78
CA ALA A 151 -28.92 3.89 8.82
C ALA A 151 -28.27 4.10 7.44
N LEU A 152 -28.55 5.23 6.80
CA LEU A 152 -27.93 5.60 5.52
C LEU A 152 -26.39 5.73 5.64
N TRP A 153 -25.91 6.13 6.81
CA TRP A 153 -24.50 6.07 7.21
C TRP A 153 -23.86 4.70 6.94
N GLY A 154 -24.57 3.60 7.21
CA GLY A 154 -24.08 2.24 6.96
C GLY A 154 -23.85 1.94 5.48
N VAL A 155 -24.66 2.53 4.60
CA VAL A 155 -24.52 2.39 3.14
C VAL A 155 -23.29 3.14 2.64
N PHE A 156 -23.10 4.39 3.07
CA PHE A 156 -21.91 5.16 2.70
C PHE A 156 -20.63 4.53 3.25
N TRP A 157 -20.65 4.07 4.51
CA TRP A 157 -19.55 3.33 5.11
C TRP A 157 -19.20 2.07 4.31
N LEU A 158 -20.20 1.27 3.90
CA LEU A 158 -19.99 0.09 3.06
C LEU A 158 -19.33 0.45 1.72
N GLY A 159 -19.73 1.56 1.10
CA GLY A 159 -19.10 2.08 -0.11
C GLY A 159 -17.61 2.43 0.08
N LEU A 160 -17.27 3.05 1.22
CA LEU A 160 -15.88 3.38 1.58
C LEU A 160 -15.04 2.12 1.85
N VAL A 161 -15.60 1.15 2.56
CA VAL A 161 -14.95 -0.16 2.80
C VAL A 161 -14.71 -0.88 1.47
N ALA A 162 -15.68 -0.90 0.58
CA ALA A 162 -15.56 -1.52 -0.74
C ALA A 162 -14.48 -0.84 -1.59
N LEU A 163 -14.44 0.50 -1.60
CA LEU A 163 -13.40 1.26 -2.29
C LEU A 163 -12.00 0.92 -1.76
N GLY A 164 -11.84 0.87 -0.43
CA GLY A 164 -10.58 0.46 0.20
C GLY A 164 -10.15 -0.95 -0.20
N ALA A 165 -11.10 -1.90 -0.19
CA ALA A 165 -10.85 -3.28 -0.60
C ALA A 165 -10.38 -3.38 -2.05
N VAL A 166 -10.98 -2.60 -2.97
CA VAL A 166 -10.58 -2.57 -4.38
C VAL A 166 -9.15 -2.02 -4.54
N VAL A 167 -8.83 -0.90 -3.88
CA VAL A 167 -7.49 -0.30 -3.94
C VAL A 167 -6.44 -1.27 -3.41
N GLU A 168 -6.70 -1.90 -2.28
CA GLU A 168 -5.82 -2.88 -1.67
C GLU A 168 -5.65 -4.12 -2.55
N ALA A 169 -6.73 -4.64 -3.13
CA ALA A 169 -6.68 -5.76 -4.07
C ALA A 169 -5.84 -5.43 -5.31
N VAL A 170 -5.93 -4.20 -5.85
CA VAL A 170 -5.12 -3.76 -7.00
C VAL A 170 -3.64 -3.72 -6.64
N ILE A 171 -3.28 -3.17 -5.46
CA ILE A 171 -1.90 -3.11 -4.98
C ILE A 171 -1.36 -4.53 -4.79
N LEU A 172 -2.04 -5.37 -4.02
CA LEU A 172 -1.61 -6.74 -3.71
C LEU A 172 -1.49 -7.61 -4.95
N THR A 173 -2.47 -7.53 -5.86
CA THR A 173 -2.41 -8.25 -7.14
C THR A 173 -1.20 -7.80 -7.94
N GLY A 174 -0.89 -6.50 -7.94
CA GLY A 174 0.29 -5.95 -8.56
C GLY A 174 1.60 -6.45 -7.97
N VAL A 175 1.67 -6.61 -6.64
CA VAL A 175 2.83 -7.14 -5.92
C VAL A 175 3.01 -8.64 -6.18
N VAL A 176 1.94 -9.43 -6.05
CA VAL A 176 1.98 -10.89 -6.22
C VAL A 176 2.26 -11.28 -7.67
N ARG A 177 1.62 -10.62 -8.64
CA ARG A 177 1.79 -10.94 -10.06
C ARG A 177 3.04 -10.30 -10.67
N ARG A 178 3.82 -9.53 -9.91
CA ARG A 178 5.04 -8.90 -10.43
C ARG A 178 6.03 -9.99 -10.87
N PRO A 179 6.59 -9.93 -12.09
CA PRO A 179 7.70 -10.79 -12.48
C PRO A 179 8.92 -10.65 -11.53
N VAL A 180 9.78 -11.67 -11.47
CA VAL A 180 11.07 -11.60 -10.75
C VAL A 180 11.99 -10.60 -11.46
N LEU A 181 12.33 -9.48 -10.83
CA LEU A 181 13.16 -8.44 -11.46
C LEU A 181 14.62 -8.52 -10.98
N ALA A 182 15.36 -9.52 -11.49
CA ALA A 182 16.75 -9.77 -11.10
C ALA A 182 17.62 -10.19 -12.29
N GLU A 183 18.88 -9.72 -12.28
CA GLU A 183 19.95 -10.11 -13.22
C GLU A 183 20.90 -11.13 -12.58
N ASP A 184 21.11 -11.02 -11.26
CA ASP A 184 22.01 -11.84 -10.44
C ASP A 184 21.36 -12.21 -9.09
N GLU A 185 22.05 -13.02 -8.27
CA GLU A 185 21.55 -13.48 -6.95
C GLU A 185 21.39 -12.34 -5.93
N GLY A 186 22.23 -11.30 -5.98
CA GLY A 186 22.09 -10.10 -5.15
C GLY A 186 20.83 -9.31 -5.52
N SER A 187 20.61 -9.09 -6.81
CA SER A 187 19.37 -8.50 -7.33
C SER A 187 18.13 -9.34 -7.02
N LEU A 188 18.25 -10.67 -6.97
CA LEU A 188 17.19 -11.59 -6.57
C LEU A 188 16.83 -11.42 -5.09
N ALA A 189 17.84 -11.33 -4.21
CA ALA A 189 17.62 -11.05 -2.79
C ALA A 189 16.88 -9.70 -2.60
N VAL A 190 17.24 -8.68 -3.36
CA VAL A 190 16.52 -7.39 -3.36
C VAL A 190 15.08 -7.55 -3.87
N ASP A 191 14.82 -8.38 -4.89
CA ASP A 191 13.44 -8.65 -5.33
C ASP A 191 12.58 -9.25 -4.22
N VAL A 192 13.13 -10.22 -3.49
CA VAL A 192 12.43 -10.87 -2.37
C VAL A 192 12.11 -9.87 -1.26
N VAL A 193 13.11 -9.13 -0.79
CA VAL A 193 12.94 -8.13 0.27
C VAL A 193 11.92 -7.07 -0.13
N THR A 194 12.09 -6.46 -1.31
CA THR A 194 11.17 -5.41 -1.78
C THR A 194 9.75 -5.92 -1.97
N ARG A 195 9.56 -7.18 -2.39
CA ARG A 195 8.22 -7.77 -2.53
C ARG A 195 7.53 -7.92 -1.18
N LEU A 196 8.25 -8.37 -0.15
CA LEU A 196 7.72 -8.47 1.22
C LEU A 196 7.41 -7.09 1.82
N GLU A 197 8.25 -6.09 1.57
CA GLU A 197 8.01 -4.70 1.97
C GLU A 197 6.83 -4.06 1.22
N ASP A 198 6.64 -4.38 -0.06
CA ASP A 198 5.56 -3.82 -0.87
C ASP A 198 4.18 -4.34 -0.45
N VAL A 199 4.09 -5.55 0.13
CA VAL A 199 2.84 -6.02 0.77
C VAL A 199 2.43 -5.06 1.89
N GLN A 200 3.39 -4.59 2.70
CA GLN A 200 3.15 -3.67 3.81
C GLN A 200 2.82 -2.24 3.36
N LEU A 201 2.90 -1.94 2.06
CA LEU A 201 2.35 -0.69 1.53
C LEU A 201 0.83 -0.70 1.62
N ALA A 202 0.21 -1.82 1.30
CA ALA A 202 -1.20 -2.02 1.54
C ALA A 202 -1.36 -2.25 3.06
N MET A 203 -1.93 -1.25 3.73
CA MET A 203 -2.08 -1.24 5.18
C MET A 203 -3.57 -1.39 5.49
N PRO A 204 -4.11 -2.61 5.69
CA PRO A 204 -5.55 -2.80 5.85
C PRO A 204 -6.17 -1.87 6.89
N SER A 205 -5.48 -1.66 8.02
CA SER A 205 -5.96 -0.79 9.08
C SER A 205 -6.16 0.68 8.67
N PHE A 206 -5.54 1.17 7.58
CA PHE A 206 -5.79 2.52 7.06
C PHE A 206 -7.23 2.71 6.60
N PHE A 207 -7.95 1.62 6.31
CA PHE A 207 -9.36 1.63 5.97
C PHE A 207 -10.28 1.33 7.16
N ALA A 208 -9.73 0.84 8.29
CA ALA A 208 -10.50 0.68 9.53
C ALA A 208 -10.44 1.90 10.44
N VAL A 209 -9.26 2.52 10.58
CA VAL A 209 -9.02 3.68 11.46
C VAL A 209 -9.87 4.92 11.14
N PRO A 210 -10.24 5.23 9.88
CA PRO A 210 -11.11 6.36 9.56
C PRO A 210 -12.39 6.45 10.42
N VAL A 211 -12.98 5.32 10.83
CA VAL A 211 -14.16 5.26 11.74
C VAL A 211 -13.93 6.01 13.05
N VAL A 212 -12.68 6.13 13.50
CA VAL A 212 -12.34 6.87 14.72
C VAL A 212 -12.74 8.34 14.60
N ALA A 213 -12.71 8.93 13.40
CA ALA A 213 -13.19 10.30 13.20
C ALA A 213 -14.68 10.42 13.57
N ASP A 214 -15.51 9.49 13.10
CA ASP A 214 -16.94 9.44 13.44
C ASP A 214 -17.16 9.22 14.95
N LEU A 215 -16.36 8.37 15.59
CA LEU A 215 -16.45 8.10 17.03
C LEU A 215 -16.11 9.31 17.91
N LEU A 216 -15.34 10.27 17.40
CA LEU A 216 -14.91 11.46 18.13
C LEU A 216 -15.87 12.64 17.97
N VAL A 217 -16.54 12.74 16.83
CA VAL A 217 -17.40 13.88 16.48
C VAL A 217 -18.87 13.58 16.76
N GLU A 218 -19.29 12.33 16.56
CA GLU A 218 -20.69 11.92 16.66
C GLU A 218 -20.85 10.69 17.60
N ASP A 219 -22.11 10.32 17.87
CA ASP A 219 -22.44 9.07 18.55
C ASP A 219 -23.03 8.08 17.53
N PRO A 220 -22.19 7.45 16.69
CA PRO A 220 -22.68 6.62 15.60
C PRO A 220 -23.41 5.38 16.13
N PRO A 221 -24.41 4.88 15.40
CA PRO A 221 -25.11 3.66 15.79
C PRO A 221 -24.13 2.49 15.90
N GLY A 222 -24.23 1.72 16.98
CA GLY A 222 -23.35 0.57 17.20
C GLY A 222 -21.92 0.92 17.64
N ARG A 223 -21.70 2.12 18.20
CA ARG A 223 -20.42 2.56 18.80
C ARG A 223 -19.55 1.49 19.46
N PRO A 224 -20.01 0.65 20.42
CA PRO A 224 -19.15 -0.36 21.04
C PRO A 224 -18.63 -1.40 20.03
N TRP A 225 -19.42 -1.75 19.02
CA TRP A 225 -19.02 -2.67 17.96
C TRP A 225 -18.00 -2.04 17.02
N LEU A 226 -18.15 -0.75 16.69
CA LEU A 226 -17.19 0.01 15.89
C LEU A 226 -15.83 0.13 16.61
N ILE A 227 -15.85 0.40 17.92
CA ILE A 227 -14.62 0.41 18.74
C ILE A 227 -13.95 -0.96 18.73
N GLY A 228 -14.71 -2.04 19.00
CA GLY A 228 -14.19 -3.40 18.98
C GLY A 228 -13.59 -3.78 17.61
N TYR A 229 -14.25 -3.38 16.53
CA TYR A 229 -13.77 -3.57 15.16
C TYR A 229 -12.44 -2.84 14.90
N VAL A 230 -12.35 -1.54 15.23
CA VAL A 230 -11.12 -0.77 15.02
C VAL A 230 -9.97 -1.38 15.83
N VAL A 231 -10.20 -1.69 17.10
CA VAL A 231 -9.18 -2.32 17.96
C VAL A 231 -8.72 -3.65 17.36
N LEU A 232 -9.64 -4.50 16.92
CA LEU A 232 -9.30 -5.79 16.34
C LEU A 232 -8.56 -5.65 15.00
N ALA A 233 -8.99 -4.75 14.12
CA ALA A 233 -8.36 -4.50 12.82
C ALA A 233 -6.93 -3.95 13.00
N VAL A 234 -6.74 -2.99 13.91
CA VAL A 234 -5.42 -2.43 14.20
C VAL A 234 -4.52 -3.48 14.87
N ALA A 235 -5.01 -4.20 15.88
CA ALA A 235 -4.20 -5.20 16.58
C ALA A 235 -3.75 -6.32 15.64
N THR A 236 -4.66 -6.85 14.81
CA THR A 236 -4.29 -7.90 13.85
C THR A 236 -3.37 -7.40 12.74
N HIS A 237 -3.52 -6.15 12.29
CA HIS A 237 -2.57 -5.55 11.37
C HIS A 237 -1.18 -5.36 12.01
N VAL A 238 -1.10 -4.92 13.26
CA VAL A 238 0.18 -4.79 13.98
C VAL A 238 0.87 -6.15 14.10
N VAL A 239 0.13 -7.20 14.46
CA VAL A 239 0.66 -8.58 14.48
C VAL A 239 1.14 -8.99 13.09
N ALA A 240 0.36 -8.72 12.05
CA ALA A 240 0.76 -9.01 10.66
C ALA A 240 2.03 -8.26 10.24
N TRP A 241 2.18 -7.00 10.65
CA TRP A 241 3.36 -6.19 10.36
C TRP A 241 4.61 -6.77 11.01
N PHE A 242 4.55 -7.14 12.30
CA PHE A 242 5.66 -7.78 12.99
C PHE A 242 5.99 -9.16 12.41
N ALA A 243 4.97 -9.99 12.16
CA ALA A 243 5.13 -11.31 11.57
C ALA A 243 5.73 -11.25 10.17
N GLN A 244 5.35 -10.25 9.36
CA GLN A 244 5.94 -10.04 8.04
C GLN A 244 7.37 -9.51 8.14
N ARG A 245 7.64 -8.56 9.04
CA ARG A 245 8.98 -7.99 9.23
C ARG A 245 9.99 -9.06 9.67
N ALA A 246 9.56 -10.02 10.48
CA ALA A 246 10.37 -11.17 10.87
C ALA A 246 10.71 -12.12 9.71
N ARG A 247 9.97 -12.08 8.59
CA ARG A 247 10.22 -12.88 7.39
C ARG A 247 11.18 -12.21 6.40
N ILE A 248 11.51 -10.94 6.59
CA ILE A 248 12.40 -10.22 5.67
C ILE A 248 13.83 -10.76 5.87
N PRO A 249 14.42 -11.44 4.86
CA PRO A 249 15.77 -11.97 4.98
C PRO A 249 16.80 -10.83 4.95
N ALA A 250 17.94 -11.05 5.60
CA ALA A 250 19.10 -10.19 5.41
C ALA A 250 19.61 -10.31 3.96
N LEU A 251 20.14 -9.21 3.41
CA LEU A 251 20.79 -9.26 2.10
C LEU A 251 22.12 -10.03 2.20
N PRO A 252 22.42 -10.96 1.28
CA PRO A 252 23.71 -11.66 1.24
C PRO A 252 24.90 -10.69 1.16
N ALA A 253 25.97 -10.93 1.91
CA ALA A 253 27.16 -10.08 1.86
C ALA A 253 27.90 -10.15 0.50
N GLU A 254 27.82 -11.28 -0.18
CA GLU A 254 28.52 -11.57 -1.44
C GLU A 254 27.72 -11.15 -2.69
N GLY A 255 26.54 -10.54 -2.53
CA GLY A 255 25.71 -10.13 -3.66
C GLY A 255 26.31 -8.96 -4.45
N VAL A 256 26.04 -8.93 -5.76
CA VAL A 256 26.45 -7.82 -6.63
C VAL A 256 25.41 -6.71 -6.55
N TYR A 257 25.69 -5.69 -5.73
CA TYR A 257 24.76 -4.57 -5.52
C TYR A 257 25.18 -3.28 -6.24
N GLY A 258 26.39 -3.26 -6.81
CA GLY A 258 27.01 -2.06 -7.36
C GLY A 258 28.51 -2.02 -7.09
N VAL A 259 29.11 -0.84 -7.25
CA VAL A 259 30.52 -0.61 -6.88
C VAL A 259 30.61 -0.51 -5.35
N PRO A 260 31.44 -1.34 -4.69
CA PRO A 260 31.58 -1.30 -3.23
C PRO A 260 32.09 0.07 -2.74
N ALA A 261 31.64 0.46 -1.55
CA ALA A 261 32.00 1.72 -0.89
C ALA A 261 33.35 1.65 -0.18
#